data_AF-A0A9P4K5H1-F1
#
_entry.id   AF-A0A9P4K5H1-F1
#
_cell.length_a   1.000
_cell.length_b   1.000
_cell.length_c   1.000
_cell.angle_alpha   90.00
_cell.angle_beta   90.00
_cell.angle_gamma   90.00
#
_symmetry.space_group_name_H-M   'P 1'
#
loop_
_entity.id
_entity.type
_entity.pdbx_description
1 polymer ?
#
loop_
_entity_poly.entity_id
_entity_poly.type
_entity_poly.pdbx_seq_one_letter_code
_entity_poly.pdbx_strand_id
1 'polypeptide(L)'
;MGITATTTASFSLETLPSGHVQLQETLDKKRRRWSSLLHSKDYHTVIREVLSYELGKYANSTSILPKSMSKIMRECILILASAPLIFTAAVDGILTTRFRADQDLQEEYAQIQERAHRQPSIYVHLLADEEGLAPTANQYMVIRDIILKYITYSGDAELAWKIDNVSNPKTSTGAATQGYRKYLWTTDISSRRLKILTKFCDGVYKRWMETPPAERETPMAFPPGECGYALNSHKRLEQHRKHISSNYLMNLVSDICVVLHRDLNLFPHLFSMHQFIIYLIFKPQQVEIAEIFCSGLLQVWIEIGGGFNHYPAGLSTASAKKVTPDEWREHDRFVRDMSPLEHNLKVQRALVDEYAAGLNEGMAGELREALESHSDDEDDIRDVDFKPDDVDTDE
;
A
#
# COMPACT_ATOMS: atom_id res chain seq x y z
N MET A 1 -61.58 21.43 -2.29
CA MET A 1 -60.15 21.64 -2.59
C MET A 1 -59.45 20.31 -2.36
N GLY A 2 -59.04 19.66 -3.44
CA GLY A 2 -58.48 18.30 -3.42
C GLY A 2 -57.04 18.31 -2.92
N ILE A 3 -56.73 17.36 -2.03
CA ILE A 3 -55.37 17.05 -1.60
C ILE A 3 -55.00 15.75 -2.30
N THR A 4 -54.00 15.85 -3.18
CA THR A 4 -53.41 14.76 -3.95
C THR A 4 -52.64 13.81 -3.02
N ALA A 5 -52.93 12.51 -3.14
CA ALA A 5 -52.22 11.44 -2.45
C ALA A 5 -50.93 11.09 -3.20
N THR A 6 -49.82 11.05 -2.46
CA THR A 6 -48.49 10.65 -2.92
C THR A 6 -48.38 9.13 -2.93
N THR A 7 -48.16 8.53 -4.10
CA THR A 7 -47.90 7.10 -4.25
C THR A 7 -46.41 6.83 -4.02
N THR A 8 -46.06 6.27 -2.86
CA THR A 8 -44.75 5.67 -2.60
C THR A 8 -44.79 4.20 -3.02
N ALA A 9 -44.10 3.87 -4.11
CA ALA A 9 -43.84 2.50 -4.51
C ALA A 9 -42.83 1.87 -3.52
N SER A 10 -43.28 0.86 -2.77
CA SER A 10 -42.41 0.02 -1.96
C SER A 10 -41.85 -1.10 -2.83
N PHE A 11 -40.53 -1.08 -3.05
CA PHE A 11 -39.82 -2.20 -3.66
C PHE A 11 -39.60 -3.25 -2.56
N SER A 12 -40.40 -4.30 -2.56
CA SER A 12 -40.16 -5.48 -1.73
C SER A 12 -39.07 -6.32 -2.39
N LEU A 13 -37.90 -6.42 -1.76
CA LEU A 13 -36.89 -7.41 -2.12
C LEU A 13 -37.39 -8.79 -1.68
N GLU A 14 -37.80 -9.61 -2.63
CA GLU A 14 -38.00 -11.04 -2.42
C GLU A 14 -36.66 -11.69 -2.07
N THR A 15 -36.62 -12.30 -0.90
CA THR A 15 -35.51 -13.09 -0.38
C THR A 15 -35.43 -14.43 -1.11
N LEU A 16 -34.38 -14.62 -1.91
CA LEU A 16 -34.00 -15.93 -2.42
C LEU A 16 -33.32 -16.77 -1.32
N PRO A 17 -33.72 -18.04 -1.11
CA PRO A 17 -33.04 -18.93 -0.17
C PRO A 17 -32.00 -19.79 -0.90
N SER A 18 -30.79 -19.86 -0.34
CA SER A 18 -30.05 -21.11 -0.07
C SER A 18 -28.55 -20.81 0.07
N GLY A 19 -27.96 -21.43 1.09
CA GLY A 19 -26.58 -21.20 1.47
C GLY A 19 -25.61 -21.87 0.50
N HIS A 20 -24.91 -21.05 -0.26
CA HIS A 20 -23.51 -21.30 -0.56
C HIS A 20 -22.70 -20.38 0.34
N VAL A 21 -22.04 -20.93 1.37
CA VAL A 21 -20.94 -20.22 2.01
C VAL A 21 -19.86 -20.09 0.94
N GLN A 22 -19.86 -18.97 0.24
CA GLN A 22 -18.83 -18.63 -0.71
C GLN A 22 -17.55 -18.52 0.12
N LEU A 23 -16.70 -19.55 0.08
CA LEU A 23 -15.43 -19.56 0.79
C LEU A 23 -14.68 -18.30 0.38
N GLN A 24 -14.52 -17.38 1.32
CA GLN A 24 -13.82 -16.12 1.08
C GLN A 24 -12.42 -16.46 0.58
N GLU A 25 -12.06 -15.91 -0.59
CA GLU A 25 -10.73 -16.11 -1.17
C GLU A 25 -9.66 -15.61 -0.18
N THR A 26 -8.73 -16.49 0.18
CA THR A 26 -7.58 -16.17 1.05
C THR A 26 -6.72 -15.08 0.41
N LEU A 27 -6.00 -14.32 1.25
CA LEU A 27 -5.12 -13.25 0.78
C LEU A 27 -4.15 -13.68 -0.33
N ASP A 28 -3.41 -14.77 -0.10
CA ASP A 28 -2.38 -15.25 -1.02
C ASP A 28 -2.95 -15.69 -2.39
N LYS A 29 -4.11 -16.35 -2.40
CA LYS A 29 -4.80 -16.72 -3.65
C LYS A 29 -5.21 -15.48 -4.45
N LYS A 30 -5.73 -14.45 -3.76
CA LYS A 30 -6.09 -13.18 -4.39
C LYS A 30 -4.89 -12.50 -5.02
N ARG A 31 -3.76 -12.39 -4.31
CA ARG A 31 -2.53 -11.80 -4.87
C ARG A 31 -2.00 -12.58 -6.07
N ARG A 32 -1.95 -13.91 -5.99
CA ARG A 32 -1.52 -14.74 -7.14
C ARG A 32 -2.43 -14.54 -8.34
N ARG A 33 -3.73 -14.46 -8.13
CA ARG A 33 -4.70 -14.21 -9.21
C ARG A 33 -4.52 -12.82 -9.82
N TRP A 34 -4.35 -11.78 -9.02
CA TRP A 34 -4.05 -10.43 -9.51
C TRP A 34 -2.72 -10.34 -10.27
N SER A 35 -1.68 -11.01 -9.79
CA SER A 35 -0.43 -11.17 -10.52
C SER A 35 -0.66 -11.84 -11.89
N SER A 36 -1.39 -12.96 -11.95
CA SER A 36 -1.72 -13.61 -13.22
C SER A 36 -2.48 -12.70 -14.18
N LEU A 37 -3.47 -11.92 -13.69
CA LEU A 37 -4.21 -10.95 -14.51
C LEU A 37 -3.30 -9.84 -15.04
N LEU A 38 -2.36 -9.36 -14.22
CA LEU A 38 -1.38 -8.36 -14.64
C LEU A 38 -0.46 -8.89 -15.74
N HIS A 39 0.03 -10.13 -15.61
CA HIS A 39 0.86 -10.80 -16.61
C HIS A 39 0.09 -11.09 -17.90
N SER A 40 -1.21 -11.40 -17.82
CA SER A 40 -2.08 -11.55 -18.99
C SER A 40 -2.57 -10.20 -19.56
N LYS A 41 -2.09 -9.07 -19.01
CA LYS A 41 -2.47 -7.71 -19.43
C LYS A 41 -3.97 -7.41 -19.28
N ASP A 42 -4.69 -8.11 -18.42
CA ASP A 42 -6.09 -7.81 -18.10
C ASP A 42 -6.17 -6.74 -17.01
N TYR A 43 -5.82 -5.51 -17.39
CA TYR A 43 -5.70 -4.39 -16.46
C TYR A 43 -7.06 -3.99 -15.89
N HIS A 44 -8.11 -4.02 -16.71
CA HIS A 44 -9.45 -3.64 -16.28
C HIS A 44 -9.95 -4.50 -15.11
N THR A 45 -9.83 -5.83 -15.22
CA THR A 45 -10.30 -6.74 -14.17
C THR A 45 -9.55 -6.52 -12.86
N VAL A 46 -8.20 -6.46 -12.89
CA VAL A 46 -7.42 -6.23 -11.68
C VAL A 46 -7.70 -4.86 -11.06
N ILE A 47 -7.86 -3.81 -11.87
CA ILE A 47 -8.16 -2.46 -11.39
C ILE A 47 -9.51 -2.42 -10.68
N ARG A 48 -10.56 -2.96 -11.30
CA ARG A 48 -11.91 -2.98 -10.69
C ARG A 48 -11.91 -3.73 -9.37
N GLU A 49 -11.25 -4.88 -9.33
CA GLU A 49 -11.19 -5.66 -8.11
C GLU A 49 -10.46 -4.89 -7.01
N VAL A 50 -9.27 -4.36 -7.26
CA VAL A 50 -8.52 -3.58 -6.25
C VAL A 50 -9.34 -2.39 -5.77
N LEU A 51 -9.89 -1.58 -6.69
CA LEU A 51 -10.64 -0.37 -6.34
C LEU A 51 -11.94 -0.68 -5.58
N SER A 52 -12.58 -1.82 -5.82
CA SER A 52 -13.78 -2.24 -5.07
C SER A 52 -13.50 -2.44 -3.57
N TYR A 53 -12.28 -2.85 -3.21
CA TYR A 53 -11.86 -2.98 -1.81
C TYR A 53 -11.34 -1.66 -1.24
N GLU A 54 -10.66 -0.85 -2.06
CA GLU A 54 -9.99 0.35 -1.58
C GLU A 54 -10.94 1.55 -1.43
N LEU A 55 -11.79 1.83 -2.43
CA LEU A 55 -12.57 3.07 -2.46
C LEU A 55 -13.59 3.18 -1.32
N GLY A 56 -14.08 2.06 -0.79
CA GLY A 56 -14.98 2.06 0.38
C GLY A 56 -14.36 2.71 1.64
N LYS A 57 -13.02 2.70 1.75
CA LYS A 57 -12.30 3.32 2.88
C LYS A 57 -12.37 4.85 2.87
N TYR A 58 -12.78 5.44 1.75
CA TYR A 58 -12.79 6.88 1.49
C TYR A 58 -14.18 7.48 1.46
N ALA A 59 -15.24 6.70 1.71
CA ALA A 59 -16.63 7.16 1.64
C ALA A 59 -16.92 8.39 2.53
N ASN A 60 -16.17 8.56 3.62
CA ASN A 60 -16.30 9.68 4.55
C ASN A 60 -15.12 10.67 4.49
N SER A 61 -14.21 10.52 3.51
CA SER A 61 -13.05 11.41 3.37
C SER A 61 -13.42 12.68 2.62
N THR A 62 -12.80 13.80 2.99
CA THR A 62 -12.86 15.06 2.25
C THR A 62 -11.85 15.12 1.09
N SER A 63 -11.03 14.08 0.92
CA SER A 63 -10.05 14.01 -0.17
C SER A 63 -10.71 14.09 -1.54
N ILE A 64 -10.05 14.83 -2.43
CA ILE A 64 -10.51 15.12 -3.79
C ILE A 64 -10.09 13.95 -4.70
N LEU A 65 -10.60 12.75 -4.43
CA LEU A 65 -10.54 11.70 -5.43
C LEU A 65 -11.37 12.16 -6.64
N PRO A 66 -10.93 11.88 -7.88
CA PRO A 66 -11.76 12.14 -9.04
C PRO A 66 -13.13 11.51 -8.83
N LYS A 67 -14.19 12.31 -8.93
CA LYS A 67 -15.57 11.82 -8.74
C LYS A 67 -15.99 10.81 -9.81
N SER A 68 -15.25 10.76 -10.92
CA SER A 68 -15.50 9.82 -12.01
C SER A 68 -14.66 8.56 -11.87
N MET A 69 -15.32 7.40 -11.84
CA MET A 69 -14.66 6.10 -11.91
C MET A 69 -13.83 5.95 -13.19
N SER A 70 -14.28 6.49 -14.32
CA SER A 70 -13.52 6.43 -15.59
C SER A 70 -12.17 7.15 -15.49
N LYS A 71 -12.13 8.32 -14.81
CA LYS A 71 -10.87 9.03 -14.53
C LYS A 71 -9.96 8.23 -13.60
N ILE A 72 -10.50 7.60 -12.55
CA ILE A 72 -9.68 6.76 -11.66
C ILE A 72 -9.11 5.55 -12.43
N MET A 73 -9.96 4.85 -13.20
CA MET A 73 -9.54 3.72 -14.01
C MET A 73 -8.47 4.09 -15.02
N ARG A 74 -8.61 5.24 -15.70
CA ARG A 74 -7.59 5.76 -16.62
C ARG A 74 -6.24 5.89 -15.94
N GLU A 75 -6.18 6.54 -14.78
CA GLU A 75 -4.90 6.71 -14.07
C GLU A 75 -4.32 5.36 -13.62
N CYS A 76 -5.15 4.42 -13.17
CA CYS A 76 -4.69 3.06 -12.86
C CYS A 76 -4.17 2.30 -14.10
N ILE A 77 -4.80 2.44 -15.26
CA ILE A 77 -4.31 1.85 -16.52
C ILE A 77 -2.95 2.45 -16.88
N LEU A 78 -2.79 3.77 -16.77
CA LEU A 78 -1.52 4.44 -17.01
C LEU A 78 -0.42 3.94 -16.06
N ILE A 79 -0.74 3.77 -14.77
CA ILE A 79 0.17 3.19 -13.77
C ILE A 79 0.62 1.79 -14.17
N LEU A 80 -0.31 0.90 -14.54
CA LEU A 80 0.02 -0.48 -14.94
C LEU A 80 0.73 -0.54 -16.29
N ALA A 81 0.43 0.39 -17.21
CA ALA A 81 1.04 0.42 -18.53
C ALA A 81 2.50 0.93 -18.48
N SER A 82 2.84 1.83 -17.57
CA SER A 82 4.22 2.30 -17.34
C SER A 82 4.98 1.53 -16.26
N ALA A 83 4.37 0.50 -15.66
CA ALA A 83 4.94 -0.22 -14.53
C ALA A 83 6.32 -0.85 -14.87
N PRO A 84 7.38 -0.56 -14.08
CA PRO A 84 8.71 -1.15 -14.25
C PRO A 84 8.79 -2.60 -13.74
N LEU A 85 9.88 -3.32 -14.02
CA LEU A 85 10.10 -4.70 -13.56
C LEU A 85 10.08 -4.80 -12.02
N ILE A 86 10.57 -3.77 -11.32
CA ILE A 86 10.52 -3.69 -9.85
C ILE A 86 9.09 -3.67 -9.31
N PHE A 87 8.15 -3.06 -10.03
CA PHE A 87 6.73 -3.08 -9.70
C PHE A 87 6.17 -4.48 -9.85
N THR A 88 6.41 -5.12 -10.99
CA THR A 88 5.94 -6.49 -11.25
C THR A 88 6.49 -7.47 -10.22
N ALA A 89 7.78 -7.37 -9.88
CA ALA A 89 8.39 -8.22 -8.86
C ALA A 89 7.75 -8.00 -7.46
N ALA A 90 7.34 -6.77 -7.13
CA ALA A 90 6.62 -6.47 -5.88
C ALA A 90 5.22 -7.12 -5.86
N VAL A 91 4.48 -7.01 -6.97
CA VAL A 91 3.15 -7.62 -7.12
C VAL A 91 3.24 -9.14 -7.00
N ASP A 92 4.24 -9.75 -7.65
CA ASP A 92 4.51 -11.18 -7.65
C ASP A 92 4.99 -11.74 -6.29
N GLY A 93 5.35 -10.86 -5.34
CA GLY A 93 5.82 -11.25 -4.02
C GLY A 93 7.28 -11.72 -3.96
N ILE A 94 8.00 -11.63 -5.09
CA ILE A 94 9.38 -12.13 -5.23
C ILE A 94 10.42 -11.02 -5.24
N LEU A 95 10.04 -9.76 -4.98
CA LEU A 95 10.94 -8.62 -5.11
C LEU A 95 12.23 -8.78 -4.29
N THR A 96 12.11 -9.12 -3.00
CA THR A 96 13.26 -9.22 -2.09
C THR A 96 14.25 -10.32 -2.49
N THR A 97 13.77 -11.43 -3.04
CA THR A 97 14.61 -12.54 -3.49
C THR A 97 15.16 -12.29 -4.90
N ARG A 98 14.30 -11.87 -5.84
CA ARG A 98 14.66 -11.59 -7.23
C ARG A 98 15.69 -10.48 -7.34
N PHE A 99 15.53 -9.39 -6.58
CA PHE A 99 16.45 -8.26 -6.61
C PHE A 99 17.90 -8.63 -6.28
N ARG A 100 18.14 -9.73 -5.55
CA ARG A 100 19.50 -10.19 -5.23
C ARG A 100 20.20 -10.88 -6.39
N ALA A 101 19.44 -11.48 -7.30
CA ALA A 101 19.96 -12.38 -8.33
C ALA A 101 19.77 -11.88 -9.76
N ASP A 102 18.82 -10.96 -9.99
CA ASP A 102 18.45 -10.47 -11.31
C ASP A 102 19.16 -9.14 -11.62
N GLN A 103 20.15 -9.18 -12.50
CA GLN A 103 20.95 -8.01 -12.89
C GLN A 103 20.11 -6.99 -13.68
N ASP A 104 19.24 -7.43 -14.58
CA ASP A 104 18.39 -6.53 -15.38
C ASP A 104 17.47 -5.72 -14.46
N LEU A 105 16.91 -6.38 -13.43
CA LEU A 105 16.10 -5.72 -12.41
C LEU A 105 16.92 -4.68 -11.61
N GLN A 106 18.16 -5.00 -11.25
CA GLN A 106 19.04 -4.07 -10.53
C GLN A 106 19.42 -2.85 -11.37
N GLU A 107 19.70 -3.05 -12.66
CA GLU A 107 20.05 -1.98 -13.60
C GLU A 107 18.87 -1.04 -13.86
N GLU A 108 17.66 -1.57 -14.07
CA GLU A 108 16.45 -0.75 -14.20
C GLU A 108 16.18 0.01 -12.89
N TYR A 109 16.30 -0.66 -11.74
CA TYR A 109 16.07 -0.04 -10.44
C TYR A 109 17.05 1.10 -10.15
N ALA A 110 18.32 0.98 -10.55
CA ALA A 110 19.30 2.06 -10.39
C ALA A 110 18.84 3.34 -11.12
N GLN A 111 18.27 3.20 -12.32
CA GLN A 111 17.73 4.33 -13.08
C GLN A 111 16.48 4.93 -12.40
N ILE A 112 15.60 4.08 -11.87
CA ILE A 112 14.42 4.51 -11.12
C ILE A 112 14.83 5.27 -9.86
N GLN A 113 15.81 4.73 -9.11
CA GLN A 113 16.30 5.33 -7.89
C GLN A 113 16.89 6.72 -8.16
N GLU A 114 17.71 6.86 -9.20
CA GLU A 114 18.27 8.15 -9.64
C GLU A 114 17.15 9.13 -10.03
N ARG A 115 16.17 8.68 -10.83
CA ARG A 115 15.05 9.55 -11.25
C ARG A 115 14.19 10.02 -10.07
N ALA A 116 14.01 9.18 -9.06
CA ALA A 116 13.23 9.48 -7.86
C ALA A 116 13.86 10.55 -6.93
N HIS A 117 15.04 11.08 -7.27
CA HIS A 117 15.57 12.29 -6.63
C HIS A 117 14.78 13.55 -6.99
N ARG A 118 14.12 13.56 -8.15
CA ARG A 118 13.38 14.72 -8.68
C ARG A 118 11.93 14.41 -9.07
N GLN A 119 11.57 13.14 -9.18
CA GLN A 119 10.22 12.71 -9.55
C GLN A 119 9.50 12.10 -8.35
N PRO A 120 8.26 12.54 -8.04
CA PRO A 120 7.45 11.91 -7.01
C PRO A 120 7.25 10.41 -7.30
N SER A 121 7.17 9.60 -6.26
CA SER A 121 7.19 8.15 -6.41
C SER A 121 6.43 7.42 -5.31
N ILE A 122 6.10 6.16 -5.60
CA ILE A 122 5.60 5.19 -4.63
C ILE A 122 6.76 4.29 -4.21
N TYR A 123 6.89 4.11 -2.91
CA TYR A 123 7.87 3.20 -2.31
C TYR A 123 7.15 2.09 -1.55
N VAL A 124 7.89 1.00 -1.28
CA VAL A 124 7.46 -0.12 -0.46
C VAL A 124 8.55 -0.49 0.54
N HIS A 125 8.14 -0.89 1.74
CA HIS A 125 8.96 -1.62 2.72
C HIS A 125 8.47 -3.05 2.82
N LEU A 126 9.36 -4.03 2.76
CA LEU A 126 9.04 -5.45 2.84
C LEU A 126 9.82 -6.09 3.99
N LEU A 127 9.11 -6.76 4.91
CA LEU A 127 9.73 -7.47 6.03
C LEU A 127 10.30 -8.80 5.52
N ALA A 128 11.62 -8.88 5.45
CA ALA A 128 12.34 -10.06 5.00
C ALA A 128 13.68 -10.20 5.73
N ASP A 129 14.28 -11.39 5.67
CA ASP A 129 15.62 -11.64 6.18
C ASP A 129 16.71 -11.23 5.17
N GLU A 130 17.96 -11.47 5.55
CA GLU A 130 19.14 -11.18 4.74
C GLU A 130 19.18 -11.91 3.38
N GLU A 131 18.46 -13.02 3.23
CA GLU A 131 18.29 -13.77 1.98
C GLU A 131 17.05 -13.34 1.19
N GLY A 132 16.30 -12.38 1.71
CA GLY A 132 15.09 -11.84 1.11
C GLY A 132 13.85 -12.70 1.34
N LEU A 133 13.90 -13.67 2.26
CA LEU A 133 12.76 -14.51 2.61
C LEU A 133 11.88 -13.80 3.66
N ALA A 134 10.57 -13.83 3.44
CA ALA A 134 9.60 -13.35 4.42
C ALA A 134 9.59 -14.24 5.68
N PRO A 135 9.12 -13.72 6.83
CA PRO A 135 8.81 -14.59 7.96
C PRO A 135 7.76 -15.64 7.58
N THR A 136 7.81 -16.78 8.25
CA THR A 136 6.74 -17.79 8.20
C THR A 136 5.49 -17.28 8.92
N ALA A 137 4.32 -17.90 8.68
CA ALA A 137 3.11 -17.52 9.41
C ALA A 137 3.26 -17.73 10.94
N ASN A 138 4.00 -18.77 11.35
CA ASN A 138 4.29 -19.02 12.77
C ASN A 138 5.24 -17.98 13.36
N GLN A 139 6.30 -17.58 12.65
CA GLN A 139 7.15 -16.48 13.09
C GLN A 139 6.36 -15.16 13.20
N TYR A 140 5.45 -14.91 12.27
CA TYR A 140 4.62 -13.71 12.32
C TYR A 140 3.65 -13.70 13.52
N MET A 141 3.14 -14.87 13.91
CA MET A 141 2.41 -15.04 15.17
C MET A 141 3.27 -14.78 16.41
N VAL A 142 4.55 -15.18 16.41
CA VAL A 142 5.48 -14.85 17.51
C VAL A 142 5.65 -13.33 17.64
N ILE A 143 5.82 -12.61 16.51
CA ILE A 143 5.89 -11.13 16.51
C ILE A 143 4.62 -10.53 17.14
N ARG A 144 3.44 -11.00 16.73
CA ARG A 144 2.15 -10.59 17.30
C ARG A 144 2.12 -10.80 18.81
N ASP A 145 2.53 -11.97 19.30
CA ASP A 145 2.46 -12.29 20.72
C ASP A 145 3.43 -11.42 21.55
N ILE A 146 4.58 -11.04 20.99
CA ILE A 146 5.46 -10.05 21.62
C ILE A 146 4.81 -8.66 21.66
N ILE A 147 4.10 -8.23 20.61
CA ILE A 147 3.36 -6.97 20.63
C ILE A 147 2.29 -6.97 21.73
N LEU A 148 1.52 -8.06 21.86
CA LEU A 148 0.49 -8.18 22.90
C LEU A 148 1.08 -8.10 24.31
N LYS A 149 2.25 -8.72 24.54
CA LYS A 149 3.00 -8.58 25.80
C LYS A 149 3.47 -7.14 26.01
N TYR A 150 4.00 -6.50 24.97
CA TYR A 150 4.52 -5.13 25.03
C TYR A 150 3.45 -4.10 25.41
N ILE A 151 2.25 -4.19 24.82
CA ILE A 151 1.16 -3.23 25.05
C ILE A 151 0.42 -3.44 26.37
N THR A 152 0.64 -4.57 27.05
CA THR A 152 0.02 -4.85 28.35
C THR A 152 0.76 -4.09 29.45
N TYR A 153 0.05 -3.26 30.22
CA TYR A 153 0.64 -2.38 31.24
C TYR A 153 1.35 -3.15 32.36
N SER A 154 0.77 -4.26 32.84
CA SER A 154 1.40 -5.23 33.75
C SER A 154 2.30 -6.25 33.03
N GLY A 155 2.62 -5.99 31.76
CA GLY A 155 3.46 -6.85 30.95
C GLY A 155 4.92 -6.87 31.41
N ASP A 156 5.70 -7.69 30.74
CA ASP A 156 7.12 -7.88 31.01
C ASP A 156 7.91 -6.58 30.76
N ALA A 157 8.21 -5.86 31.84
CA ALA A 157 8.94 -4.60 31.78
C ALA A 157 10.37 -4.75 31.25
N GLU A 158 11.00 -5.90 31.46
CA GLU A 158 12.33 -6.20 30.94
C GLU A 158 12.27 -6.36 29.41
N LEU A 159 11.28 -7.12 28.92
CA LEU A 159 11.04 -7.26 27.48
C LEU A 159 10.75 -5.90 26.82
N ALA A 160 9.86 -5.10 27.41
CA ALA A 160 9.54 -3.78 26.90
C ALA A 160 10.78 -2.87 26.87
N TRP A 161 11.59 -2.90 27.93
CA TRP A 161 12.84 -2.17 27.98
C TRP A 161 13.82 -2.61 26.89
N LYS A 162 13.98 -3.91 26.65
CA LYS A 162 14.84 -4.44 25.56
C LYS A 162 14.41 -3.91 24.20
N ILE A 163 13.11 -3.98 23.90
CA ILE A 163 12.52 -3.48 22.64
C ILE A 163 12.75 -1.97 22.49
N ASP A 164 12.38 -1.17 23.50
CA ASP A 164 12.49 0.28 23.48
C ASP A 164 13.95 0.79 23.38
N ASN A 165 14.91 -0.08 23.68
CA ASN A 165 16.34 0.20 23.62
C ASN A 165 17.06 -0.44 22.43
N VAL A 166 16.35 -0.99 21.44
CA VAL A 166 16.98 -1.37 20.16
C VAL A 166 17.39 -0.11 19.39
N SER A 167 16.44 0.76 19.10
CA SER A 167 16.67 2.02 18.37
C SER A 167 16.64 3.25 19.29
N ASN A 168 17.25 4.36 18.87
CA ASN A 168 17.19 5.62 19.62
C ASN A 168 15.80 6.28 19.53
N PRO A 169 15.41 7.14 20.48
CA PRO A 169 16.05 7.38 21.77
C PRO A 169 15.92 6.17 22.71
N LYS A 170 16.89 6.02 23.62
CA LYS A 170 16.95 4.95 24.63
C LYS A 170 16.02 5.24 25.80
N THR A 171 15.44 4.20 26.40
CA THR A 171 14.53 4.30 27.53
C THR A 171 15.22 3.79 28.81
N SER A 172 15.12 4.53 29.91
CA SER A 172 15.68 4.07 31.19
C SER A 172 14.88 2.90 31.75
N THR A 173 15.55 2.01 32.51
CA THR A 173 14.86 0.87 33.15
C THR A 173 13.75 1.34 34.09
N GLY A 174 13.99 2.41 34.86
CA GLY A 174 12.96 2.99 35.74
C GLY A 174 11.70 3.44 35.00
N ALA A 175 11.85 4.09 33.84
CA ALA A 175 10.71 4.51 33.02
C ALA A 175 9.92 3.29 32.51
N ALA A 176 10.61 2.27 31.98
CA ALA A 176 9.97 1.06 31.49
C ALA A 176 9.20 0.31 32.59
N THR A 177 9.77 0.20 33.80
CA THR A 177 9.11 -0.39 34.98
C THR A 177 7.88 0.38 35.43
N GLN A 178 7.85 1.70 35.22
CA GLN A 178 6.68 2.55 35.48
C GLN A 178 5.60 2.46 34.38
N GLY A 179 5.83 1.64 33.35
CA GLY A 179 4.89 1.41 32.26
C GLY A 179 5.11 2.30 31.04
N TYR A 180 6.22 3.05 30.95
CA TYR A 180 6.57 3.74 29.72
C TYR A 180 6.82 2.75 28.58
N ARG A 181 6.30 3.07 27.41
CA ARG A 181 6.41 2.27 26.18
C ARG A 181 6.66 3.23 25.01
N LYS A 182 7.90 3.30 24.53
CA LYS A 182 8.36 4.24 23.47
C LYS A 182 7.37 4.34 22.31
N TYR A 183 6.86 3.21 21.83
CA TYR A 183 5.99 3.17 20.67
C TYR A 183 4.52 3.50 20.96
N LEU A 184 4.09 3.47 22.22
CA LEU A 184 2.75 3.91 22.62
C LEU A 184 2.72 5.37 23.07
N TRP A 185 3.86 5.92 23.47
CA TRP A 185 3.92 7.22 24.10
C TRP A 185 3.97 8.36 23.07
N THR A 186 3.14 9.38 23.28
CA THR A 186 3.29 10.71 22.65
C THR A 186 3.58 11.71 23.77
N THR A 187 2.55 12.15 24.49
CA THR A 187 2.61 12.87 25.76
C THR A 187 2.19 11.95 26.90
N ASP A 188 1.21 11.10 26.64
CA ASP A 188 0.72 9.98 27.45
C ASP A 188 0.65 8.69 26.60
N ILE A 189 0.07 7.62 27.17
CA ILE A 189 -0.19 6.37 26.43
C ILE A 189 -1.29 6.62 25.40
N SER A 190 -0.93 6.58 24.12
CA SER A 190 -1.87 6.84 23.03
C SER A 190 -2.88 5.70 22.84
N SER A 191 -4.13 5.95 23.23
CA SER A 191 -5.24 5.01 23.00
C SER A 191 -5.46 4.69 21.51
N ARG A 192 -5.13 5.63 20.61
CA ARG A 192 -5.16 5.42 19.15
C ARG A 192 -4.11 4.40 18.73
N ARG A 193 -2.86 4.54 19.19
CA ARG A 193 -1.80 3.58 18.86
C ARG A 193 -2.10 2.19 19.40
N LEU A 194 -2.66 2.11 20.61
CA LEU A 194 -3.10 0.86 21.20
C LEU A 194 -4.14 0.15 20.30
N LYS A 195 -5.19 0.87 19.87
CA LYS A 195 -6.21 0.32 18.96
C LYS A 195 -5.62 -0.17 17.65
N ILE A 196 -4.67 0.55 17.07
CA ILE A 196 -4.00 0.17 15.82
C ILE A 196 -3.16 -1.10 16.02
N LEU A 197 -2.42 -1.19 17.11
CA LEU A 197 -1.61 -2.38 17.45
C LEU A 197 -2.48 -3.61 17.70
N THR A 198 -3.60 -3.45 18.40
CA THR A 198 -4.59 -4.54 18.55
C THR A 198 -5.13 -4.97 17.20
N LYS A 199 -5.56 -4.02 16.34
CA LYS A 199 -6.08 -4.32 15.00
C LYS A 199 -5.05 -5.03 14.12
N PHE A 200 -3.78 -4.63 14.20
CA PHE A 200 -2.68 -5.33 13.56
C PHE A 200 -2.56 -6.77 14.07
N CYS A 201 -2.56 -6.97 15.40
CA CYS A 201 -2.49 -8.31 15.99
C CYS A 201 -3.65 -9.21 15.54
N ASP A 202 -4.85 -8.66 15.41
CA ASP A 202 -6.02 -9.39 14.90
C ASP A 202 -5.86 -9.76 13.42
N GLY A 203 -5.32 -8.86 12.60
CA GLY A 203 -4.99 -9.13 11.20
C GLY A 203 -3.94 -10.22 11.03
N VAL A 204 -2.87 -10.21 11.83
CA VAL A 204 -1.86 -11.28 11.84
C VAL A 204 -2.49 -12.63 12.18
N TYR A 205 -3.34 -12.67 13.21
CA TYR A 205 -4.06 -13.89 13.59
C TYR A 205 -4.99 -14.37 12.47
N LYS A 206 -5.72 -13.46 11.82
CA LYS A 206 -6.58 -13.77 10.69
C LYS A 206 -5.78 -14.40 9.55
N ARG A 207 -4.64 -13.81 9.17
CA ARG A 207 -3.76 -14.35 8.13
C ARG A 207 -3.27 -15.75 8.49
N TRP A 208 -2.84 -15.96 9.74
CA TRP A 208 -2.41 -17.28 10.21
C TRP A 208 -3.52 -18.34 10.17
N MET A 209 -4.75 -17.95 10.49
CA MET A 209 -5.94 -18.82 10.39
C MET A 209 -6.25 -19.19 8.93
N GLU A 210 -6.06 -18.24 7.99
CA GLU A 210 -6.22 -18.48 6.56
C GLU A 210 -5.09 -19.34 5.96
N THR A 211 -3.87 -19.29 6.53
CA THR A 211 -2.74 -20.11 6.09
C THR A 211 -2.94 -21.58 6.45
N PRO A 212 -2.95 -22.50 5.46
CA PRO A 212 -3.05 -23.93 5.70
C PRO A 212 -1.98 -24.43 6.68
N PRO A 213 -2.28 -25.35 7.62
CA PRO A 213 -1.30 -25.81 8.61
C PRO A 213 0.04 -26.30 8.03
N ALA A 214 0.01 -26.95 6.86
CA ALA A 214 1.20 -27.44 6.18
C ALA A 214 2.11 -26.31 5.63
N GLU A 215 1.58 -25.11 5.45
CA GLU A 215 2.30 -23.95 4.89
C GLU A 215 2.79 -22.98 5.97
N ARG A 216 2.42 -23.18 7.25
CA ARG A 216 2.72 -22.23 8.34
C ARG A 216 4.20 -22.09 8.70
N GLU A 217 5.00 -23.08 8.31
CA GLU A 217 6.46 -23.07 8.44
C GLU A 217 7.19 -22.72 7.14
N THR A 218 6.45 -22.46 6.06
CA THR A 218 7.03 -21.94 4.82
C THR A 218 7.07 -20.42 4.89
N PRO A 219 8.15 -19.75 4.42
CA PRO A 219 8.16 -18.31 4.24
C PRO A 219 6.91 -17.84 3.48
N MET A 220 6.26 -16.79 3.97
CA MET A 220 5.08 -16.25 3.28
C MET A 220 5.45 -15.81 1.86
N ALA A 221 4.66 -16.23 0.87
CA ALA A 221 4.92 -15.88 -0.54
C ALA A 221 4.90 -14.36 -0.79
N PHE A 222 4.20 -13.62 0.07
CA PHE A 222 4.05 -12.18 0.01
C PHE A 222 4.50 -11.58 1.35
N PRO A 223 5.70 -10.96 1.41
CA PRO A 223 6.21 -10.36 2.65
C PRO A 223 5.24 -9.31 3.21
N PRO A 224 5.00 -9.27 4.54
CA PRO A 224 4.30 -8.16 5.16
C PRO A 224 5.02 -6.85 4.84
N GLY A 225 4.29 -5.81 4.42
CA GLY A 225 4.93 -4.58 3.98
C GLY A 225 4.20 -3.28 4.31
N GLU A 226 4.81 -2.16 3.95
CA GLU A 226 4.22 -0.82 3.95
C GLU A 226 4.35 -0.28 2.54
N CYS A 227 3.36 0.44 2.04
CA CYS A 227 3.41 1.12 0.76
C CYS A 227 3.03 2.58 0.98
N GLY A 228 3.81 3.50 0.41
CA GLY A 228 3.60 4.92 0.64
C GLY A 228 4.06 5.82 -0.49
N TYR A 229 3.54 7.04 -0.48
CA TYR A 229 3.94 8.12 -1.39
C TYR A 229 5.08 8.97 -0.81
N ALA A 230 6.00 9.40 -1.69
CA ALA A 230 6.92 10.48 -1.36
C ALA A 230 7.27 11.36 -2.57
N LEU A 231 7.33 12.67 -2.31
CA LEU A 231 7.91 13.64 -3.24
C LEU A 231 9.41 13.41 -3.45
N ASN A 232 10.12 13.06 -2.37
CA ASN A 232 11.57 12.80 -2.36
C ASN A 232 11.84 11.43 -1.74
N SER A 233 11.62 10.35 -2.51
CA SER A 233 11.67 8.99 -1.95
C SER A 233 13.01 8.63 -1.34
N HIS A 234 14.14 9.05 -1.92
CA HIS A 234 15.47 8.82 -1.32
C HIS A 234 15.59 9.34 0.13
N LYS A 235 15.15 10.59 0.39
CA LYS A 235 15.13 11.17 1.75
C LYS A 235 14.15 10.44 2.65
N ARG A 236 12.96 10.09 2.11
CA ARG A 236 11.93 9.39 2.87
C ARG A 236 12.40 8.00 3.32
N LEU A 237 13.06 7.26 2.43
CA LEU A 237 13.65 5.96 2.72
C LEU A 237 14.77 6.06 3.77
N GLU A 238 15.62 7.08 3.67
CA GLU A 238 16.64 7.35 4.70
C GLU A 238 16.02 7.67 6.07
N GLN A 239 14.98 8.49 6.11
CA GLN A 239 14.24 8.78 7.35
C GLN A 239 13.65 7.52 7.97
N HIS A 240 13.06 6.65 7.16
CA HIS A 240 12.55 5.34 7.60
C HIS A 240 13.67 4.47 8.18
N ARG A 241 14.85 4.38 7.53
CA ARG A 241 16.01 3.63 8.08
C ARG A 241 16.46 4.15 9.45
N LYS A 242 16.29 5.46 9.70
CA LYS A 242 16.63 6.11 10.97
C LYS A 242 15.49 6.14 11.98
N HIS A 243 14.32 5.57 11.66
CA HIS A 243 13.09 5.64 12.46
C HIS A 243 12.62 7.09 12.75
N ILE A 244 12.90 8.04 11.86
CA ILE A 244 12.53 9.46 12.01
C ILE A 244 11.21 9.72 11.27
N SER A 245 10.21 10.24 11.98
CA SER A 245 8.88 10.57 11.42
C SER A 245 8.31 9.46 10.53
N SER A 246 8.46 8.22 11.00
CA SER A 246 8.18 6.99 10.27
C SER A 246 7.00 6.24 10.89
N ASN A 247 6.56 5.16 10.26
CA ASN A 247 5.48 4.32 10.74
C ASN A 247 5.90 3.60 12.04
N TYR A 248 5.38 4.07 13.18
CA TYR A 248 5.75 3.55 14.50
C TYR A 248 5.46 2.04 14.67
N LEU A 249 4.45 1.50 14.00
CA LEU A 249 4.14 0.06 14.02
C LEU A 249 5.22 -0.74 13.30
N MET A 250 5.61 -0.30 12.10
CA MET A 250 6.69 -0.91 11.33
C MET A 250 8.01 -0.91 12.12
N ASN A 251 8.31 0.21 12.79
CA ASN A 251 9.52 0.36 13.61
C ASN A 251 9.48 -0.51 14.86
N LEU A 252 8.32 -0.62 15.54
CA LEU A 252 8.15 -1.54 16.66
C LEU A 252 8.39 -2.99 16.22
N VAL A 253 7.83 -3.40 15.07
CA VAL A 253 8.04 -4.75 14.52
C VAL A 253 9.51 -5.00 14.21
N SER A 254 10.20 -4.03 13.61
CA SER A 254 11.65 -4.10 13.34
C SER A 254 12.46 -4.31 14.64
N ASP A 255 12.18 -3.49 15.67
CA ASP A 255 12.86 -3.61 16.98
C ASP A 255 12.54 -4.94 17.67
N ILE A 256 11.30 -5.44 17.56
CA ILE A 256 10.92 -6.78 18.06
C ILE A 256 11.71 -7.87 17.34
N CYS A 257 11.89 -7.79 16.02
CA CYS A 257 12.65 -8.78 15.27
C CYS A 257 14.12 -8.83 15.72
N VAL A 258 14.71 -7.67 16.04
CA VAL A 258 16.05 -7.61 16.65
C VAL A 258 16.10 -8.33 18.00
N VAL A 259 15.13 -8.08 18.89
CA VAL A 259 15.08 -8.74 20.21
C VAL A 259 14.86 -10.25 20.07
N LEU A 260 13.97 -10.68 19.17
CA LEU A 260 13.68 -12.09 18.90
C LEU A 260 14.90 -12.85 18.37
N HIS A 261 15.71 -12.21 17.53
CA HIS A 261 16.92 -12.79 16.98
C HIS A 261 18.08 -12.74 17.99
N ARG A 262 18.43 -11.54 18.48
CA ARG A 262 19.65 -11.29 19.28
C ARG A 262 19.51 -11.70 20.75
N ASP A 263 18.41 -11.32 21.39
CA ASP A 263 18.30 -11.37 22.85
C ASP A 263 17.55 -12.63 23.33
N LEU A 264 16.56 -13.08 22.57
CA LEU A 264 15.74 -14.25 22.91
C LEU A 264 16.14 -15.51 22.13
N ASN A 265 16.93 -15.38 21.06
CA ASN A 265 17.37 -16.48 20.19
C ASN A 265 16.20 -17.37 19.72
N LEU A 266 15.04 -16.76 19.45
CA LEU A 266 13.85 -17.43 18.94
C LEU A 266 13.81 -17.44 17.42
N PHE A 267 14.44 -16.46 16.77
CA PHE A 267 14.54 -16.38 15.32
C PHE A 267 15.95 -16.71 14.84
N PRO A 268 16.11 -17.68 13.91
CA PRO A 268 17.42 -18.02 13.36
C PRO A 268 18.01 -16.89 12.50
N HIS A 269 17.14 -16.07 11.88
CA HIS A 269 17.53 -14.96 11.02
C HIS A 269 16.96 -13.64 11.53
N LEU A 270 17.64 -12.54 11.23
CA LEU A 270 17.15 -11.20 11.50
C LEU A 270 16.23 -10.75 10.37
N PHE A 271 14.95 -10.56 10.67
CA PHE A 271 14.02 -9.89 9.75
C PHE A 271 14.14 -8.37 9.88
N SER A 272 14.23 -7.67 8.74
CA SER A 272 14.33 -6.22 8.65
C SER A 272 13.47 -5.66 7.51
N MET A 273 13.31 -4.34 7.43
CA MET A 273 12.53 -3.69 6.37
C MET A 273 13.40 -3.39 5.14
N HIS A 274 13.22 -4.17 4.08
CA HIS A 274 13.86 -3.95 2.77
C HIS A 274 13.06 -2.90 1.99
N GLN A 275 13.72 -1.89 1.46
CA GLN A 275 13.07 -0.68 0.96
C GLN A 275 13.30 -0.51 -0.54
N PHE A 276 12.22 -0.28 -1.29
CA PHE A 276 12.28 -0.12 -2.75
C PHE A 276 11.39 1.00 -3.23
N ILE A 277 11.81 1.69 -4.29
CA ILE A 277 10.97 2.60 -5.08
C ILE A 277 10.35 1.79 -6.22
N ILE A 278 9.03 1.63 -6.21
CA ILE A 278 8.35 0.70 -7.12
C ILE A 278 7.65 1.39 -8.29
N TYR A 279 7.40 2.70 -8.20
CA TYR A 279 6.70 3.42 -9.26
C TYR A 279 7.08 4.90 -9.26
N LEU A 280 7.29 5.46 -10.46
CA LEU A 280 7.52 6.88 -10.68
C LEU A 280 6.22 7.55 -11.15
N ILE A 281 5.71 8.49 -10.36
CA ILE A 281 4.47 9.19 -10.65
C ILE A 281 4.76 10.28 -11.67
N PHE A 282 4.02 10.33 -12.77
CA PHE A 282 4.32 11.24 -13.88
C PHE A 282 3.18 12.18 -14.25
N LYS A 283 2.03 12.05 -13.58
CA LYS A 283 0.90 12.98 -13.69
C LYS A 283 0.43 13.41 -12.31
N PRO A 284 0.01 14.67 -12.14
CA PRO A 284 -0.51 15.14 -10.85
C PRO A 284 -1.76 14.35 -10.41
N GLN A 285 -2.61 13.95 -11.36
CA GLN A 285 -3.82 13.15 -11.09
C GLN A 285 -3.51 11.77 -10.52
N GLN A 286 -2.30 11.23 -10.75
CA GLN A 286 -1.91 9.92 -10.26
C GLN A 286 -1.51 9.92 -8.80
N VAL A 287 -1.22 11.05 -8.17
CA VAL A 287 -0.54 11.06 -6.87
C VAL A 287 -1.32 10.28 -5.81
N GLU A 288 -2.58 10.63 -5.61
CA GLU A 288 -3.45 9.96 -4.64
C GLU A 288 -3.79 8.54 -5.11
N ILE A 289 -4.11 8.40 -6.40
CA ILE A 289 -4.55 7.13 -7.00
C ILE A 289 -3.45 6.08 -6.94
N ALA A 290 -2.21 6.44 -7.21
CA ALA A 290 -1.07 5.53 -7.20
C ALA A 290 -0.83 4.98 -5.80
N GLU A 291 -0.88 5.81 -4.76
CA GLU A 291 -0.70 5.33 -3.38
C GLU A 291 -1.84 4.37 -2.98
N ILE A 292 -3.10 4.72 -3.30
CA ILE A 292 -4.28 3.90 -3.03
C ILE A 292 -4.19 2.56 -3.76
N PHE A 293 -3.99 2.63 -5.07
CA PHE A 293 -4.00 1.47 -5.94
C PHE A 293 -2.83 0.53 -5.63
N CYS A 294 -1.62 1.04 -5.43
CA CYS A 294 -0.46 0.21 -5.07
C CYS A 294 -0.64 -0.42 -3.68
N SER A 295 -1.14 0.33 -2.70
CA SER A 295 -1.39 -0.21 -1.36
C SER A 295 -2.43 -1.34 -1.39
N GLY A 296 -3.49 -1.17 -2.20
CA GLY A 296 -4.51 -2.18 -2.43
C GLY A 296 -3.99 -3.40 -3.16
N LEU A 297 -3.28 -3.21 -4.28
CA LEU A 297 -2.72 -4.28 -5.10
C LEU A 297 -1.71 -5.14 -4.34
N LEU A 298 -0.86 -4.51 -3.52
CA LEU A 298 0.10 -5.20 -2.65
C LEU A 298 -0.52 -5.72 -1.35
N GLN A 299 -1.75 -5.31 -1.04
CA GLN A 299 -2.51 -5.71 0.14
C GLN A 299 -1.78 -5.50 1.47
N VAL A 300 -1.08 -4.38 1.62
CA VAL A 300 -0.18 -4.09 2.76
C VAL A 300 -0.89 -3.61 4.04
N TRP A 301 -2.17 -3.96 4.20
CA TRP A 301 -3.04 -3.44 5.26
C TRP A 301 -2.94 -4.23 6.56
N ILE A 302 -3.03 -3.54 7.69
CA ILE A 302 -2.97 -4.19 9.01
C ILE A 302 -4.16 -5.11 9.28
N GLU A 303 -5.33 -4.80 8.72
CA GLU A 303 -6.61 -5.49 9.00
C GLU A 303 -6.66 -6.94 8.52
N ILE A 304 -5.79 -7.26 7.58
CA ILE A 304 -5.72 -8.56 6.91
C ILE A 304 -4.38 -9.25 7.16
N GLY A 305 -3.53 -8.69 8.04
CA GLY A 305 -2.19 -9.20 8.30
C GLY A 305 -1.26 -9.10 7.08
N GLY A 306 -1.59 -8.25 6.11
CA GLY A 306 -0.82 -8.10 4.89
C GLY A 306 0.35 -7.12 5.04
N GLY A 307 0.37 -6.32 6.10
CA GLY A 307 1.42 -5.33 6.28
C GLY A 307 1.19 -4.34 7.42
N PHE A 308 1.67 -3.12 7.22
CA PHE A 308 1.79 -2.06 8.22
C PHE A 308 1.04 -0.78 7.86
N ASN A 309 0.35 -0.71 6.70
CA ASN A 309 -0.52 0.41 6.37
C ASN A 309 -1.74 0.38 7.29
N HIS A 310 -1.85 1.39 8.15
CA HIS A 310 -2.94 1.54 9.12
C HIS A 310 -3.71 2.85 8.94
N TYR A 311 -3.24 3.72 8.05
CA TYR A 311 -3.89 4.96 7.67
C TYR A 311 -4.24 4.90 6.19
N PRO A 312 -5.40 5.41 5.75
CA PRO A 312 -5.78 5.35 4.35
C PRO A 312 -4.73 6.04 3.46
N ALA A 313 -4.35 5.34 2.38
CA ALA A 313 -3.44 5.83 1.36
C ALA A 313 -4.04 7.01 0.59
N GLY A 314 -3.22 7.85 -0.03
CA GLY A 314 -3.66 8.99 -0.85
C GLY A 314 -4.06 10.23 -0.05
N LEU A 315 -4.10 10.16 1.29
CA LEU A 315 -4.47 11.31 2.13
C LEU A 315 -3.28 12.23 2.47
N SER A 316 -2.05 11.74 2.38
CA SER A 316 -0.83 12.47 2.78
C SER A 316 0.02 12.89 1.57
N THR A 317 -0.63 13.49 0.58
CA THR A 317 -0.08 13.78 -0.75
C THR A 317 0.11 15.27 -1.04
N ALA A 318 -0.21 16.14 -0.07
CA ALA A 318 -0.20 17.60 -0.24
C ALA A 318 1.13 18.17 -0.77
N SER A 319 2.26 17.49 -0.53
CA SER A 319 3.57 17.89 -1.03
C SER A 319 3.67 17.85 -2.56
N ALA A 320 2.80 17.11 -3.28
CA ALA A 320 2.75 17.11 -4.74
C ALA A 320 2.42 18.48 -5.34
N LYS A 321 1.75 19.36 -4.58
CA LYS A 321 1.49 20.76 -5.00
C LYS A 321 2.76 21.59 -5.20
N LYS A 322 3.91 21.09 -4.73
CA LYS A 322 5.21 21.74 -4.92
C LYS A 322 5.84 21.44 -6.28
N VAL A 323 5.29 20.47 -7.03
CA VAL A 323 5.77 20.12 -8.37
C VAL A 323 5.06 21.00 -9.38
N THR A 324 5.85 21.74 -10.15
CA THR A 324 5.38 22.69 -11.16
C THR A 324 4.79 21.98 -12.39
N PRO A 325 3.93 22.65 -13.17
CA PRO A 325 3.44 22.11 -14.43
C PRO A 325 4.56 21.68 -15.40
N ASP A 326 5.69 22.40 -15.41
CA ASP A 326 6.84 22.10 -16.27
C ASP A 326 7.55 20.81 -15.86
N GLU A 327 7.73 20.62 -14.55
CA GLU A 327 8.27 19.38 -14.00
C GLU A 327 7.34 18.20 -14.29
N TRP A 328 6.02 18.36 -14.14
CA TRP A 328 5.06 17.32 -14.54
C TRP A 328 5.15 16.96 -16.02
N ARG A 329 5.28 17.95 -16.91
CA ARG A 329 5.49 17.70 -18.34
C ARG A 329 6.81 16.98 -18.62
N GLU A 330 7.87 17.28 -17.87
CA GLU A 330 9.13 16.53 -17.97
C GLU A 330 8.97 15.09 -17.49
N HIS A 331 8.24 14.86 -16.40
CA HIS A 331 7.96 13.53 -15.88
C HIS A 331 7.15 12.68 -16.87
N ASP A 332 6.11 13.24 -17.48
CA ASP A 332 5.31 12.57 -18.51
C ASP A 332 6.15 12.18 -19.72
N ARG A 333 6.95 13.11 -20.26
CA ARG A 333 7.88 12.80 -21.38
C ARG A 333 8.85 11.68 -21.03
N PHE A 334 9.50 11.78 -19.87
CA PHE A 334 10.45 10.76 -19.42
C PHE A 334 9.81 9.37 -19.38
N VAL A 335 8.61 9.24 -18.81
CA VAL A 335 7.95 7.94 -18.71
C VAL A 335 7.52 7.43 -20.09
N ARG A 336 7.04 8.28 -20.99
CA ARG A 336 6.71 7.86 -22.36
C ARG A 336 7.94 7.36 -23.14
N ASP A 337 9.08 8.00 -22.94
CA ASP A 337 10.32 7.66 -23.65
C ASP A 337 11.02 6.43 -23.06
N MET A 338 10.98 6.27 -21.74
CA MET A 338 11.80 5.29 -21.01
C MET A 338 11.04 4.07 -20.50
N SER A 339 9.70 4.08 -20.54
CA SER A 339 8.88 2.95 -20.05
C SER A 339 8.10 2.25 -21.17
N PRO A 340 7.54 1.06 -20.90
CA PRO A 340 6.68 0.35 -21.85
C PRO A 340 5.29 0.97 -22.10
N LEU A 341 5.02 2.19 -21.60
CA LEU A 341 3.70 2.82 -21.57
C LEU A 341 2.97 2.77 -22.92
N GLU A 342 3.57 3.29 -23.98
CA GLU A 342 2.91 3.38 -25.30
C GLU A 342 2.59 2.00 -25.89
N HIS A 343 3.52 1.06 -25.73
CA HIS A 343 3.33 -0.31 -26.18
C HIS A 343 2.16 -0.97 -25.43
N ASN A 344 2.14 -0.86 -24.10
CA ASN A 344 1.09 -1.45 -23.28
C ASN A 344 -0.28 -0.78 -23.52
N LEU A 345 -0.35 0.54 -23.72
CA LEU A 345 -1.60 1.22 -24.06
C LEU A 345 -2.16 0.75 -25.41
N LYS A 346 -1.31 0.50 -26.41
CA LYS A 346 -1.75 -0.08 -27.68
C LYS A 346 -2.38 -1.46 -27.50
N VAL A 347 -1.79 -2.31 -26.64
CA VAL A 347 -2.37 -3.61 -26.28
C VAL A 347 -3.72 -3.45 -25.60
N GLN A 348 -3.85 -2.53 -24.64
CA GLN A 348 -5.12 -2.30 -23.95
C GLN A 348 -6.24 -1.83 -24.91
N ARG A 349 -5.93 -0.95 -25.86
CA ARG A 349 -6.89 -0.53 -26.89
C ARG A 349 -7.36 -1.71 -27.75
N ALA A 350 -6.47 -2.60 -28.15
CA ALA A 350 -6.84 -3.78 -28.93
C ALA A 350 -7.75 -4.74 -28.14
N LEU A 351 -7.54 -4.89 -26.82
CA LEU A 351 -8.40 -5.69 -25.96
C LEU A 351 -9.81 -5.09 -25.83
N VAL A 352 -9.96 -3.76 -25.82
CA VAL A 352 -11.28 -3.10 -25.86
C VAL A 352 -12.07 -3.52 -27.09
N ASP A 353 -11.44 -3.53 -28.25
CA ASP A 353 -12.09 -3.90 -29.51
C ASP A 353 -12.57 -5.35 -29.50
N GLU A 354 -11.78 -6.25 -28.90
CA GLU A 354 -12.16 -7.65 -28.69
C GLU A 354 -13.34 -7.79 -27.72
N TYR A 355 -13.33 -7.06 -26.60
CA TYR A 355 -14.45 -7.06 -25.65
C TYR A 355 -15.75 -6.50 -26.25
N ALA A 356 -15.64 -5.46 -27.07
CA ALA A 356 -16.77 -4.90 -27.82
C ALA A 356 -17.34 -5.90 -28.83
N ALA A 357 -16.47 -6.67 -29.49
CA ALA A 357 -16.89 -7.74 -30.41
C ALA A 357 -17.49 -8.96 -29.68
N GLY A 358 -17.06 -9.22 -28.45
CA GLY A 358 -17.48 -10.35 -27.60
C GLY A 358 -18.74 -10.14 -26.76
N LEU A 359 -19.51 -9.06 -26.98
CA LEU A 359 -20.75 -8.71 -26.26
C LEU A 359 -20.59 -8.33 -24.77
N ASN A 360 -19.39 -7.94 -24.31
CA ASN A 360 -19.23 -7.32 -22.98
C ASN A 360 -19.25 -5.79 -23.09
N GLU A 361 -20.37 -5.25 -23.59
CA GLU A 361 -20.51 -3.85 -24.00
C GLU A 361 -20.32 -2.85 -22.85
N GLY A 362 -20.73 -3.21 -21.64
CA GLY A 362 -20.52 -2.37 -20.45
C GLY A 362 -19.05 -2.21 -20.09
N MET A 363 -18.28 -3.30 -20.14
CA MET A 363 -16.83 -3.27 -19.89
C MET A 363 -16.07 -2.52 -20.99
N ALA A 364 -16.46 -2.74 -22.25
CA ALA A 364 -15.87 -2.03 -23.38
C ALA A 364 -16.15 -0.51 -23.30
N GLY A 365 -17.34 -0.10 -22.88
CA GLY A 365 -17.71 1.31 -22.71
C GLY A 365 -16.87 2.03 -21.65
N GLU A 366 -16.78 1.46 -20.44
CA GLU A 366 -15.97 1.99 -19.33
C GLU A 366 -14.49 2.13 -19.72
N LEU A 367 -13.93 1.09 -20.36
CA LEU A 367 -12.52 1.08 -20.75
C LEU A 367 -12.23 2.01 -21.93
N ARG A 368 -13.15 2.12 -22.89
CA ARG A 368 -13.07 3.09 -23.99
C ARG A 368 -13.08 4.51 -23.47
N GLU A 369 -14.01 4.86 -22.58
CA GLU A 369 -14.08 6.18 -21.96
C GLU A 369 -12.76 6.52 -21.23
N ALA A 370 -12.22 5.58 -20.47
CA ALA A 370 -10.95 5.77 -19.77
C ALA A 370 -9.75 5.98 -20.72
N LEU A 371 -9.69 5.28 -21.85
CA LEU A 371 -8.59 5.36 -22.81
C LEU A 371 -8.70 6.54 -23.79
N GLU A 372 -9.91 7.02 -24.08
CA GLU A 372 -10.18 8.08 -25.05
C GLU A 372 -10.23 9.49 -24.45
N SER A 373 -10.31 9.64 -23.12
CA SER A 373 -10.41 10.95 -22.44
C SER A 373 -9.13 11.82 -22.54
N HIS A 374 -8.29 11.64 -23.56
CA HIS A 374 -7.05 12.38 -23.77
C HIS A 374 -7.24 13.83 -24.23
N SER A 375 -8.44 14.23 -24.65
CA SER A 375 -8.63 15.51 -25.35
C SER A 375 -8.91 16.74 -24.49
N ASP A 376 -9.40 16.58 -23.25
CA ASP A 376 -10.07 17.71 -22.57
C ASP A 376 -9.28 18.32 -21.41
N ASP A 377 -8.21 17.67 -20.94
CA ASP A 377 -7.49 18.07 -19.72
C ASP A 377 -6.24 18.96 -19.98
N GLU A 378 -5.88 19.28 -21.24
CA GLU A 378 -4.77 20.21 -21.56
C GLU A 378 -5.13 21.70 -21.31
N ASP A 379 -6.42 22.04 -21.25
CA ASP A 379 -6.90 23.43 -21.13
C ASP A 379 -7.24 23.90 -19.70
N ASP A 380 -7.15 23.03 -18.68
CA ASP A 380 -7.65 23.31 -17.33
C ASP A 380 -6.57 23.61 -16.28
N ILE A 381 -5.30 23.77 -16.69
CA ILE A 381 -4.27 24.38 -15.83
C ILE A 381 -4.47 25.90 -15.85
N ARG A 382 -5.57 26.38 -15.25
CA ARG A 382 -5.70 27.80 -14.94
C ARG A 382 -4.81 28.12 -13.75
N ASP A 383 -3.93 29.10 -13.93
CA ASP A 383 -3.10 29.71 -12.90
C ASP A 383 -3.93 30.04 -11.66
N VAL A 384 -3.90 29.16 -10.66
CA VAL A 384 -4.39 29.48 -9.33
C VAL A 384 -3.22 30.11 -8.60
N ASP A 385 -3.22 31.43 -8.57
CA ASP A 385 -2.27 32.27 -7.82
C ASP A 385 -2.19 31.75 -6.37
N PHE A 386 -1.14 30.97 -6.09
CA PHE A 386 -0.89 30.40 -4.78
C PHE A 386 -0.26 31.45 -3.88
N LYS A 387 -1.04 31.98 -2.94
CA LYS A 387 -0.51 32.68 -1.77
C LYS A 387 -0.24 31.67 -0.66
N PRO A 388 1.00 31.53 -0.17
CA PRO A 388 1.29 30.69 0.99
C PRO A 388 0.71 31.37 2.23
N ASP A 389 -0.31 30.76 2.84
CA ASP A 389 -0.65 31.07 4.22
C ASP A 389 0.35 30.36 5.14
N ASP A 390 0.86 31.13 6.10
CA ASP A 390 1.79 30.71 7.13
C ASP A 390 1.25 29.48 7.89
N VAL A 391 2.05 28.41 7.87
CA VAL A 391 1.75 27.18 8.61
C VAL A 391 2.27 27.37 10.03
N ASP A 392 1.33 27.50 10.97
CA ASP A 392 1.57 27.32 12.40
C ASP A 392 2.20 25.93 12.64
N THR A 393 3.41 25.97 13.19
CA THR A 393 4.10 24.82 13.74
C THR A 393 3.63 24.60 15.17
N ASP A 394 2.82 23.58 15.40
CA ASP A 394 2.59 23.04 16.75
C ASP A 394 3.01 21.55 16.81
N GLU A 395 4.08 21.36 17.59
CA GLU A 395 4.59 20.21 18.37
C GLU A 395 4.26 18.75 17.97
#